data_AF-A0A8G0VFC7-F1
#
_entry.id   AF-A0A8G0VFC7-F1
#
_cell.length_a   1.000
_cell.length_b   1.000
_cell.length_c   1.000
_cell.angle_alpha   90.00
_cell.angle_beta   90.00
_cell.angle_gamma   90.00
#
_symmetry.space_group_name_H-M   'P 1'
#
loop_
_entity.id
_entity.type
_entity.pdbx_description
1 polymer ?
#
loop_
_entity_poly.entity_id
_entity_poly.type
_entity_poly.pdbx_seq_one_letter_code
_entity_poly.pdbx_strand_id
1 'polypeptide(L)'
;FKKLEITISIKGVAIQEPRTHKILHQFPLYNISYCADEKGVKKFFSFIAKTVKVKDSTMDTNGYNNANGVANNSKTEETHECFVFISNKLASDITLTIGQ
;
A
#
# COMPACT_ATOMS: atom_id res chain seq x y z
N PHE A 1 -13.74 -13.13 8.12
CA PHE A 1 -13.00 -11.85 7.99
C PHE A 1 -11.69 -11.97 8.75
N LYS A 2 -10.54 -11.65 8.13
CA LYS A 2 -9.24 -11.62 8.82
C LYS A 2 -9.16 -10.35 9.66
N LYS A 3 -8.93 -10.49 10.97
CA LYS A 3 -8.72 -9.33 11.86
C LYS A 3 -7.30 -8.80 11.65
N LEU A 4 -7.18 -7.50 11.43
CA LEU A 4 -5.92 -6.80 11.19
C LEU A 4 -5.85 -5.60 12.15
N GLU A 5 -4.63 -5.13 12.39
CA GLU A 5 -4.36 -3.89 13.08
C GLU A 5 -3.78 -2.88 12.09
N ILE A 6 -4.29 -1.65 12.13
CA ILE A 6 -3.84 -0.55 11.28
C ILE A 6 -3.20 0.49 12.19
N THR A 7 -1.97 0.88 11.88
CA THR A 7 -1.26 1.99 12.54
C THR A 7 -1.11 3.13 11.55
N ILE A 8 -1.54 4.32 11.93
CA ILE A 8 -1.42 5.55 11.13
C ILE A 8 -0.51 6.52 11.88
N SER A 9 0.41 7.14 11.14
CA SER A 9 1.33 8.15 11.65
C SER A 9 1.72 9.11 10.53
N ILE A 10 2.39 10.20 10.89
CA ILE A 10 2.98 11.13 9.92
C ILE A 10 3.97 10.47 8.95
N LYS A 11 4.51 9.28 9.32
CA LYS A 11 5.42 8.51 8.46
C LYS A 11 4.66 7.69 7.42
N GLY A 12 3.44 7.26 7.72
CA GLY A 12 2.68 6.37 6.86
C GLY A 12 1.69 5.47 7.57
N VAL A 13 1.20 4.51 6.81
CA VAL A 13 0.19 3.52 7.20
C VAL A 13 0.83 2.13 7.22
N ALA A 14 0.69 1.41 8.33
CA ALA A 14 1.10 0.02 8.45
C ALA A 14 -0.11 -0.88 8.75
N ILE A 15 -0.15 -2.03 8.09
CA ILE A 15 -1.16 -3.07 8.31
C ILE A 15 -0.44 -4.30 8.82
N GLN A 16 -0.84 -4.79 10.00
CA GLN A 16 -0.19 -5.92 10.65
C GLN A 16 -1.17 -6.94 11.20
N GLU A 17 -0.68 -8.15 11.42
CA GLU A 17 -1.41 -9.17 12.15
C GLU A 17 -1.40 -8.85 13.66
N PRO A 18 -2.56 -8.82 14.32
CA PRO A 18 -2.66 -8.33 15.71
C PRO A 18 -1.98 -9.22 16.74
N ARG A 19 -1.76 -10.51 16.44
CA ARG A 19 -1.16 -11.48 17.38
C ARG A 19 0.35 -11.62 17.20
N THR A 20 0.79 -11.67 15.95
CA THR A 20 2.21 -11.91 15.61
C THR A 20 2.97 -10.61 15.41
N HIS A 21 2.26 -9.48 15.33
CA HIS A 21 2.78 -8.18 14.90
C HIS A 21 3.52 -8.25 13.55
N LYS A 22 3.23 -9.27 12.74
CA LYS A 22 3.79 -9.40 11.40
C LYS A 22 3.22 -8.30 10.52
N ILE A 23 4.08 -7.41 10.05
CA ILE A 23 3.73 -6.38 9.08
C ILE A 23 3.42 -7.06 7.75
N LEU A 24 2.22 -6.82 7.24
CA LEU A 24 1.74 -7.34 5.95
C LEU A 24 1.94 -6.31 4.85
N HIS A 25 1.64 -5.05 5.15
CA HIS A 25 1.82 -3.93 4.24
C HIS A 25 2.29 -2.71 5.01
N GLN A 26 3.17 -1.92 4.40
CA GLN A 26 3.59 -0.65 4.93
C GLN A 26 3.76 0.33 3.78
N PHE A 27 3.03 1.44 3.85
CA PHE A 27 3.04 2.47 2.84
C PHE A 27 3.47 3.78 3.49
N PRO A 28 4.48 4.48 2.94
CA PRO A 28 4.72 5.87 3.30
C PRO A 28 3.46 6.70 3.07
N LEU A 29 3.24 7.73 3.90
CA LEU A 29 1.99 8.51 3.84
C LEU A 29 1.80 9.16 2.45
N TYR A 30 2.88 9.64 1.84
CA TYR A 30 2.86 10.24 0.50
C TYR A 30 2.49 9.26 -0.63
N ASN A 31 2.53 7.95 -0.38
CA ASN A 31 2.05 6.94 -1.33
C ASN A 31 0.54 6.69 -1.20
N ILE A 32 -0.13 7.17 -0.15
CA ILE A 32 -1.57 7.09 -0.04
C ILE A 32 -2.18 8.21 -0.89
N SER A 33 -2.75 7.86 -2.03
CA SER A 33 -3.29 8.83 -2.98
C SER A 33 -4.75 9.21 -2.71
N TYR A 34 -5.47 8.38 -1.96
CA TYR A 34 -6.86 8.63 -1.60
C TYR A 34 -7.23 7.84 -0.35
N CYS A 35 -8.09 8.40 0.49
CA CYS A 35 -8.76 7.66 1.56
C CYS A 35 -10.21 8.14 1.70
N ALA A 36 -11.13 7.23 2.05
CA ALA A 36 -12.53 7.55 2.20
C ALA A 36 -13.26 6.55 3.10
N ASP A 37 -14.32 7.01 3.73
CA ASP A 37 -15.35 6.16 4.34
C ASP A 37 -16.61 6.11 3.47
N GLU A 38 -17.46 5.10 3.70
CA GLU A 38 -18.72 4.97 2.97
C GLU A 38 -19.80 5.90 3.56
N LYS A 39 -20.33 6.79 2.72
CA LYS A 39 -21.41 7.71 3.11
C LYS A 39 -22.67 6.92 3.52
N GLY A 40 -23.11 7.13 4.75
CA GLY A 40 -24.29 6.46 5.31
C GLY A 40 -23.98 5.12 5.99
N VAL A 41 -22.76 4.58 5.85
CA VAL A 41 -22.34 3.33 6.49
C VAL A 41 -20.98 3.51 7.17
N LYS A 42 -20.99 3.88 8.45
CA LYS A 42 -19.78 4.21 9.25
C LYS A 42 -18.81 3.05 9.52
N LYS A 43 -19.00 1.87 8.90
CA LYS A 43 -18.17 0.69 9.12
C LYS A 43 -17.09 0.52 8.05
N PHE A 44 -17.31 1.02 6.84
CA PHE A 44 -16.38 0.81 5.74
C PHE A 44 -15.41 1.97 5.61
N PHE A 45 -14.13 1.65 5.58
CA PHE A 45 -13.03 2.56 5.32
C PHE A 45 -12.18 1.97 4.20
N SER A 46 -11.72 2.82 3.27
CA SER A 46 -10.79 2.42 2.22
C SER A 46 -9.68 3.44 2.02
N PHE A 47 -8.56 2.96 1.48
CA PHE A 47 -7.51 3.82 0.96
C PHE A 47 -6.91 3.24 -0.31
N ILE A 48 -6.35 4.11 -1.15
CA ILE A 48 -5.62 3.75 -2.35
C ILE A 48 -4.14 4.07 -2.11
N ALA A 49 -3.28 3.06 -2.28
CA ALA A 49 -1.84 3.22 -2.22
C ALA A 49 -1.21 3.09 -3.61
N LYS A 50 -0.26 3.98 -3.89
CA LYS A 50 0.66 3.94 -5.03
C LYS A 50 1.79 2.96 -4.72
N THR A 51 2.00 2.01 -5.62
CA THR A 51 3.09 1.05 -5.56
C THR A 51 3.90 1.12 -6.85
N VAL A 52 5.21 1.11 -6.69
CA VAL A 52 6.13 0.95 -7.82
C VAL A 52 6.54 -0.50 -7.82
N LYS A 53 5.91 -1.29 -8.69
CA LYS A 53 6.40 -2.65 -8.96
C LYS A 53 7.60 -2.51 -9.89
N VAL A 54 8.80 -2.56 -9.32
CA VAL A 54 9.99 -2.83 -10.14
C VAL A 54 9.75 -4.23 -10.72
N LYS A 55 9.62 -4.32 -12.05
CA LYS A 55 9.67 -5.60 -12.76
C LYS A 55 11.06 -6.17 -12.54
N ASP A 56 11.28 -6.84 -11.40
CA ASP A 56 12.32 -7.84 -11.30
C ASP A 56 11.85 -9.04 -12.11
N SER A 57 12.07 -8.93 -13.42
CA SER A 57 12.32 -10.12 -14.22
C SER A 57 13.52 -10.83 -13.61
N THR A 58 13.37 -12.15 -13.42
CA THR A 58 14.39 -13.18 -13.14
C THR A 58 14.62 -13.58 -11.68
N MET A 59 14.35 -14.85 -11.38
CA MET A 59 15.42 -15.86 -11.32
C MET A 59 14.79 -17.26 -11.33
N ASP A 60 14.72 -17.89 -12.51
CA ASP A 60 15.56 -19.05 -12.78
C ASP A 60 16.52 -18.87 -13.98
N THR A 61 17.80 -18.69 -13.63
CA THR A 61 19.09 -19.04 -14.27
C THR A 61 19.25 -19.28 -15.79
N ASN A 62 20.16 -18.48 -16.41
CA ASN A 62 21.34 -18.86 -17.23
C ASN A 62 21.53 -17.98 -18.48
N GLY A 63 22.70 -17.34 -18.60
CA GLY A 63 23.20 -16.83 -19.88
C GLY A 63 24.19 -15.68 -19.76
N TYR A 64 25.47 -15.95 -20.04
CA TYR A 64 26.51 -14.95 -20.31
C TYR A 64 26.06 -13.94 -21.36
N ASN A 65 26.41 -12.65 -21.21
CA ASN A 65 27.07 -11.87 -22.26
C ASN A 65 27.56 -10.50 -21.80
N ASN A 66 28.63 -10.10 -22.47
CA ASN A 66 29.49 -8.94 -22.27
C ASN A 66 28.97 -7.71 -23.05
N ALA A 67 29.50 -6.55 -22.67
CA ALA A 67 29.67 -5.30 -23.44
C ALA A 67 28.46 -4.35 -23.69
N ASN A 68 28.65 -3.14 -23.14
CA ASN A 68 28.49 -1.82 -23.77
C ASN A 68 27.14 -1.38 -24.38
N GLY A 69 26.61 -0.29 -23.82
CA GLY A 69 25.94 0.74 -24.62
C GLY A 69 24.46 0.98 -24.32
N VAL A 70 24.18 2.28 -24.16
CA VAL A 70 22.91 2.97 -24.45
C VAL A 70 21.89 3.03 -23.31
N ALA A 71 21.81 4.24 -22.75
CA ALA A 71 20.74 4.73 -21.89
C ALA A 71 19.37 4.50 -22.54
N ASN A 72 18.43 3.89 -21.80
CA ASN A 72 17.03 3.88 -22.19
C ASN A 72 16.12 4.11 -20.98
N ASN A 73 15.31 5.16 -21.14
CA ASN A 73 14.22 5.66 -20.32
C ASN A 73 13.32 4.54 -19.75
N SER A 74 13.58 4.10 -18.52
CA SER A 74 12.73 3.13 -17.82
C SER A 74 11.46 3.84 -17.33
N LYS A 75 10.37 3.75 -18.11
CA LYS A 75 9.02 4.10 -17.63
C LYS A 75 8.71 3.23 -16.41
N THR A 76 8.80 3.82 -15.22
CA THR A 76 8.31 3.22 -13.98
C THR A 76 6.79 3.02 -14.11
N GLU A 77 6.31 1.78 -14.17
CA GLU A 77 4.87 1.48 -14.14
C GLU A 77 4.36 1.74 -12.71
N GLU A 78 3.68 2.87 -12.51
CA GLU A 78 3.03 3.21 -11.23
C GLU A 78 1.68 2.48 -11.13
N THR A 79 1.57 1.55 -10.19
CA THR A 79 0.33 0.80 -9.93
C THR A 79 -0.40 1.34 -8.71
N HIS A 80 -1.74 1.29 -8.73
CA HIS A 80 -2.59 1.71 -7.61
C HIS A 80 -3.33 0.49 -7.04
N GLU A 81 -3.30 0.32 -5.73
CA GLU A 81 -3.97 -0.77 -5.03
C GLU A 81 -4.97 -0.20 -4.02
N CYS A 82 -6.22 -0.65 -4.08
CA CYS A 82 -7.31 -0.21 -3.19
C CYS A 82 -7.52 -1.23 -2.07
N PHE A 83 -7.39 -0.78 -0.83
CA PHE A 83 -7.60 -1.59 0.36
C PHE A 83 -8.91 -1.19 1.03
N VAL A 84 -9.76 -2.17 1.34
CA VAL A 84 -11.08 -1.95 1.95
C VAL A 84 -11.16 -2.70 3.28
N PHE A 85 -11.56 -2.00 4.33
CA PHE A 85 -11.64 -2.50 5.69
C PHE A 85 -13.04 -2.32 6.27
N ILE A 86 -13.40 -3.24 7.14
CA ILE A 86 -14.58 -3.14 8.00
C ILE A 86 -14.08 -2.81 9.41
N SER A 87 -14.48 -1.67 9.93
CA SER A 87 -14.18 -1.16 11.27
C SER A 87 -15.42 -1.19 12.16
N ASN A 88 -15.21 -1.13 13.48
CA ASN A 88 -16.29 -1.03 14.45
C ASN A 88 -16.75 0.44 14.61
N LYS A 89 -17.39 0.99 13.57
CA LYS A 89 -17.90 2.37 13.52
C LYS A 89 -16.82 3.48 13.60
N LEU A 90 -15.56 3.15 13.29
CA LEU A 90 -14.41 4.08 13.34
C LEU A 90 -14.02 4.61 11.96
N ALA A 91 -14.77 4.29 10.90
CA ALA A 91 -14.33 4.59 9.53
C ALA A 91 -14.07 6.09 9.30
N SER A 92 -14.96 6.96 9.82
CA SER A 92 -14.83 8.41 9.70
C SER A 92 -13.60 8.93 10.43
N ASP A 93 -13.37 8.47 11.66
CA ASP A 93 -12.21 8.89 12.48
C ASP A 93 -10.89 8.45 11.84
N ILE A 94 -10.86 7.26 11.23
CA ILE A 94 -9.70 6.76 10.48
C ILE A 94 -9.42 7.66 9.26
N THR A 95 -10.45 7.98 8.46
CA THR A 95 -10.31 8.87 7.30
C THR A 95 -9.80 10.26 7.72
N LEU A 96 -10.33 10.82 8.81
CA LEU A 96 -9.89 12.10 9.36
C LEU A 96 -8.43 12.05 9.83
N THR A 97 -8.02 10.97 10.49
CA THR A 97 -6.64 10.80 10.98
C THR A 97 -5.62 10.74 9.86
N ILE A 98 -5.99 10.20 8.68
CA ILE A 98 -5.10 10.16 7.51
C ILE A 98 -5.04 11.53 6.81
N GLY A 99 -6.14 12.28 6.84
CA GLY A 99 -6.23 13.60 6.18
C GLY A 99 -5.62 14.77 6.97
N GLN A 100 -5.24 14.56 8.23
CA GLN A 100 -4.59 15.54 9.11
C GLN A 100 -3.07 15.53 8.94
#